data_AF-A0A954M1H0-F1
#
_entry.id   AF-A0A954M1H0-F1
#
_cell.length_a   1.000
_cell.length_b   1.000
_cell.length_c   1.000
_cell.angle_alpha   90.00
_cell.angle_beta   90.00
_cell.angle_gamma   90.00
#
_symmetry.space_group_name_H-M   'P 1'
#
loop_
_entity.id
_entity.type
_entity.pdbx_description
1 polymer ?
#
loop_
_entity_poly.entity_id
_entity_poly.type
_entity_poly.pdbx_seq_one_letter_code
_entity_poly.pdbx_strand_id
1 'polypeptide(L)'
;MANKSPRWQQTSRDRDILAALDLCPLEAKNLLALSQTFAQPFGSLDRVRRTLKRLQAAGQVQAWRYAVVGDCGGAAPLYYKLTLGGYRTLHEDAEAVPPTKRYLSELSVARHQHQQHLTKYIVQ
;
A
#
# COMPACT_ATOMS: atom_id res chain seq x y z
N MET A 1 8.15 -2.57 -26.95
CA MET A 1 8.20 -3.87 -26.23
C MET A 1 7.01 -3.94 -25.29
N ALA A 2 5.96 -4.69 -25.64
CA ALA A 2 4.77 -4.81 -24.82
C ALA A 2 5.08 -5.68 -23.61
N ASN A 3 5.31 -5.04 -22.46
CA ASN A 3 5.55 -5.73 -21.21
C ASN A 3 4.26 -6.49 -20.84
N LYS A 4 4.24 -7.81 -21.02
CA LYS A 4 3.14 -8.67 -20.57
C LYS A 4 3.13 -8.61 -19.06
N SER A 5 2.44 -7.63 -18.49
CA SER A 5 2.15 -7.60 -17.07
C SER A 5 1.51 -8.94 -16.70
N PRO A 6 1.94 -9.59 -15.60
CA PRO A 6 1.32 -10.83 -15.16
C PRO A 6 -0.20 -10.60 -15.08
N ARG A 7 -0.99 -11.53 -15.63
CA ARG A 7 -2.46 -11.53 -15.53
C ARG A 7 -2.84 -11.74 -14.07
N TRP A 8 -2.73 -10.69 -13.27
CA TRP A 8 -3.25 -10.66 -11.91
C TRP A 8 -4.77 -10.57 -12.01
N GLN A 9 -5.45 -11.53 -11.40
CA GLN A 9 -6.89 -11.46 -11.16
C GLN A 9 -7.12 -10.85 -9.78
N GLN A 10 -7.87 -9.75 -9.75
CA GLN A 10 -8.20 -9.06 -8.52
C GLN A 10 -9.08 -9.94 -7.64
N THR A 11 -8.61 -10.20 -6.43
CA THR A 11 -9.42 -10.84 -5.38
C THR A 11 -10.12 -9.78 -4.54
N SER A 12 -11.17 -10.16 -3.81
CA SER A 12 -11.84 -9.25 -2.85
C SER A 12 -10.85 -8.65 -1.84
N ARG A 13 -9.95 -9.50 -1.31
CA ARG A 13 -8.89 -9.04 -0.40
C ARG A 13 -7.93 -8.04 -1.06
N ASP A 14 -7.59 -8.24 -2.33
CA ASP A 14 -6.74 -7.27 -3.02
C ASP A 14 -7.46 -5.92 -3.18
N ARG A 15 -8.78 -5.91 -3.46
CA ARG A 15 -9.59 -4.69 -3.48
C ARG A 15 -9.58 -3.97 -2.13
N ASP A 16 -9.75 -4.70 -1.03
CA ASP A 16 -9.69 -4.14 0.33
C ASP A 16 -8.32 -3.48 0.62
N ILE A 17 -7.23 -4.11 0.19
CA ILE A 17 -5.88 -3.54 0.31
C ILE A 17 -5.76 -2.26 -0.51
N LEU A 18 -6.24 -2.26 -1.77
CA LEU A 18 -6.16 -1.06 -2.61
C LEU A 18 -6.98 0.09 -2.00
N ALA A 19 -8.19 -0.20 -1.50
CA ALA A 19 -9.03 0.78 -0.82
C ALA A 19 -8.35 1.34 0.44
N ALA A 20 -7.73 0.49 1.26
CA ALA A 20 -6.97 0.93 2.43
C ALA A 20 -5.79 1.83 2.07
N LEU A 21 -5.09 1.52 0.98
CA LEU A 21 -3.94 2.30 0.50
C LEU A 21 -4.33 3.60 -0.20
N ASP A 22 -5.57 3.72 -0.67
CA ASP A 22 -6.13 4.98 -1.16
C ASP A 22 -6.35 5.96 0.00
N LEU A 23 -6.85 5.48 1.14
CA LEU A 23 -7.06 6.32 2.32
C LEU A 23 -5.76 6.86 2.90
N CYS A 24 -4.74 6.01 3.07
CA CYS A 24 -3.43 6.45 3.53
C CYS A 24 -2.29 5.47 3.18
N PRO A 25 -1.04 5.97 3.15
CA PRO A 25 0.15 5.10 3.10
C PRO A 25 0.23 4.19 4.33
N LEU A 26 0.41 2.88 4.11
CA LEU A 26 0.45 1.87 5.18
C LEU A 26 1.74 1.04 5.15
N GLU A 27 2.24 0.69 6.34
CA GLU A 27 3.23 -0.39 6.50
C GLU A 27 2.52 -1.75 6.50
N ALA A 28 3.25 -2.82 6.19
CA ALA A 28 2.68 -4.18 6.19
C ALA A 28 2.09 -4.59 7.57
N LYS A 29 2.67 -4.10 8.68
CA LYS A 29 2.16 -4.35 10.03
C LYS A 29 0.83 -3.63 10.30
N ASN A 30 0.67 -2.43 9.75
CA ASN A 30 -0.56 -1.64 9.87
C ASN A 30 -1.67 -2.27 9.02
N LEU A 31 -1.33 -2.77 7.82
CA LEU A 31 -2.27 -3.54 7.01
C LEU A 31 -2.73 -4.84 7.69
N LEU A 32 -1.85 -5.53 8.41
CA LEU A 32 -2.23 -6.70 9.19
C LEU A 32 -3.27 -6.35 10.26
N ALA A 33 -3.04 -5.29 11.03
CA ALA A 33 -3.98 -4.81 12.04
C ALA A 33 -5.31 -4.39 11.40
N LEU A 34 -5.26 -3.53 10.37
CA LEU A 34 -6.44 -3.06 9.65
C LEU A 34 -7.24 -4.21 9.00
N SER A 35 -6.56 -5.29 8.60
CA SER A 35 -7.23 -6.41 7.94
C SER A 35 -8.27 -7.12 8.80
N GLN A 36 -8.29 -6.90 10.12
CA GLN A 36 -9.37 -7.38 10.98
C GLN A 36 -10.74 -6.80 10.58
N THR A 37 -10.75 -5.65 9.90
CA THR A 37 -11.96 -5.02 9.36
C THR A 37 -12.37 -5.55 7.98
N PHE A 38 -11.48 -6.31 7.32
CA PHE A 38 -11.75 -6.83 5.98
C PHE A 38 -12.66 -8.05 6.05
N ALA A 39 -13.39 -8.32 4.96
CA ALA A 39 -14.20 -9.53 4.85
C ALA A 39 -13.34 -10.81 4.97
N GLN A 40 -12.05 -10.74 4.61
CA GLN A 40 -11.10 -11.84 4.75
C GLN A 40 -9.79 -11.38 5.41
N PRO A 41 -9.68 -11.45 6.74
CA PRO A 41 -8.51 -10.96 7.47
C PRO A 41 -7.24 -11.75 7.13
N PHE A 42 -6.09 -11.12 7.35
CA PHE A 42 -4.79 -11.79 7.25
C PHE A 42 -4.45 -12.51 8.55
N GLY A 43 -4.03 -13.78 8.43
CA GLY A 43 -3.56 -14.55 9.59
C GLY A 43 -2.10 -14.31 9.98
N SER A 44 -1.30 -13.67 9.12
CA SER A 44 0.10 -13.38 9.44
C SER A 44 0.69 -12.26 8.60
N LEU A 45 1.73 -11.60 9.16
CA LEU A 45 2.48 -10.56 8.48
C LEU A 45 3.15 -11.05 7.18
N ASP A 46 3.57 -12.32 7.14
CA ASP A 46 4.19 -12.90 5.94
C ASP A 46 3.19 -13.09 4.80
N ARG A 47 1.92 -13.38 5.11
CA ARG A 47 0.87 -13.39 4.08
C ARG A 47 0.61 -12.00 3.53
N VAL A 48 0.61 -10.97 4.38
CA VAL A 48 0.50 -9.56 3.94
C VAL A 48 1.67 -9.20 3.02
N ARG A 49 2.91 -9.45 3.45
CA ARG A 49 4.12 -9.15 2.67
C ARG A 49 4.14 -9.88 1.33
N ARG A 50 3.76 -11.15 1.28
CA ARG A 50 3.64 -11.91 0.02
C ARG A 50 2.59 -11.33 -0.91
N THR A 51 1.44 -10.93 -0.37
CA THR A 51 0.36 -10.32 -1.15
C THR A 51 0.79 -8.96 -1.71
N LEU A 52 1.41 -8.11 -0.90
CA LEU A 52 1.96 -6.82 -1.33
C LEU A 52 3.04 -6.98 -2.41
N LYS A 53 3.95 -7.95 -2.27
CA LYS A 53 4.93 -8.27 -3.32
C LYS A 53 4.27 -8.67 -4.64
N ARG A 54 3.20 -9.47 -4.58
CA ARG A 54 2.41 -9.86 -5.77
C ARG A 54 1.74 -8.64 -6.41
N LEU A 55 1.12 -7.77 -5.61
CA LEU A 55 0.48 -6.54 -6.10
C LEU A 55 1.51 -5.56 -6.69
N GLN A 56 2.71 -5.50 -6.11
CA GLN A 56 3.81 -4.70 -6.64
C GLN A 56 4.30 -5.25 -7.98
N ALA A 57 4.45 -6.57 -8.11
CA ALA A 57 4.80 -7.21 -9.38
C ALA A 57 3.70 -7.03 -10.45
N ALA A 58 2.44 -6.91 -10.04
CA ALA A 58 1.31 -6.56 -10.91
C ALA A 58 1.18 -5.05 -11.18
N GLY A 59 2.09 -4.23 -10.66
CA GLY A 59 2.10 -2.78 -10.86
C GLY A 59 0.95 -2.03 -10.20
N GLN A 60 0.28 -2.61 -9.19
CA GLN A 60 -0.86 -2.00 -8.50
C GLN A 60 -0.43 -1.15 -7.30
N VAL A 61 0.65 -1.55 -6.63
CA VAL A 61 1.19 -0.83 -5.47
C VAL A 61 2.69 -0.62 -5.65
N GLN A 62 3.20 0.40 -4.99
CA GLN A 62 4.63 0.68 -4.93
C GLN A 62 5.07 0.82 -3.48
N ALA A 63 6.28 0.37 -3.19
CA ALA A 63 6.89 0.44 -1.87
C ALA A 63 7.98 1.52 -1.84
N TRP A 64 8.02 2.27 -0.74
CA TRP A 64 9.08 3.22 -0.42
C TRP A 64 9.58 2.98 1.00
N ARG A 65 10.76 3.52 1.32
CA ARG A 65 11.34 3.43 2.65
C ARG A 65 11.04 4.71 3.43
N TYR A 66 10.63 4.56 4.67
CA TYR A 66 10.69 5.69 5.58
C TYR A 66 12.15 6.03 5.90
N ALA A 67 12.43 7.30 6.12
CA ALA A 67 13.75 7.78 6.55
C ALA A 67 13.86 7.74 8.09
N VAL A 68 13.39 6.65 8.70
CA VAL A 68 13.49 6.42 10.14
C VAL A 68 14.25 5.13 10.38
N VAL A 69 15.06 5.11 11.43
CA VAL A 69 15.70 3.88 11.89
C VAL A 69 14.59 2.97 12.42
N GLY A 70 14.56 1.71 11.98
CA GLY A 70 13.59 0.75 12.51
C GLY A 70 13.81 0.57 14.03
N ASP A 71 12.73 0.34 14.78
CA ASP A 71 12.74 0.25 16.25
C ASP A 71 13.77 -0.76 16.84
N CYS A 72 14.31 -1.67 16.02
CA CYS A 72 15.29 -2.69 16.41
C CYS A 72 16.67 -2.51 15.75
N GLY A 73 17.04 -1.31 15.30
CA GLY A 73 18.32 -1.07 14.60
C GLY A 73 18.43 -1.75 13.23
N GLY A 74 17.30 -2.23 12.69
CA GLY A 74 17.21 -2.89 11.40
C GLY A 74 16.97 -1.94 10.23
N ALA A 75 16.82 -2.51 9.03
CA ALA A 75 16.50 -1.77 7.82
C ALA A 75 15.24 -0.91 8.00
N ALA A 76 15.28 0.31 7.44
CA ALA A 76 14.17 1.24 7.45
C ALA A 76 12.84 0.60 7.02
N PRO A 77 11.73 0.86 7.74
CA PRO A 77 10.45 0.25 7.45
C PRO A 77 9.93 0.69 6.07
N LEU A 78 9.29 -0.26 5.38
CA LEU A 78 8.63 -0.01 4.09
C LEU A 78 7.19 0.41 4.29
N TYR A 79 6.78 1.46 3.59
CA TYR A 79 5.40 1.82 3.40
C TYR A 79 5.00 1.64 1.94
N TYR A 80 3.71 1.42 1.74
CA TYR A 80 3.12 1.15 0.43
C TYR A 80 2.13 2.25 0.08
N LYS A 81 2.03 2.59 -1.20
CA LYS A 81 0.94 3.39 -1.76
C LYS A 81 0.50 2.81 -3.09
N LEU A 82 -0.66 3.26 -3.56
CA LEU A 82 -1.13 2.94 -4.90
C LEU A 82 -0.20 3.48 -5.97
N THR A 83 -0.09 2.74 -7.07
CA THR A 83 0.39 3.29 -8.35
C THR A 83 -0.80 3.89 -9.11
N LEU A 84 -0.54 4.53 -10.25
CA LEU A 84 -1.62 5.00 -11.12
C LEU A 84 -2.47 3.83 -11.64
N GLY A 85 -1.83 2.69 -11.94
CA GLY A 85 -2.54 1.47 -12.31
C GLY A 85 -3.44 0.96 -11.20
N GLY A 86 -2.94 0.90 -9.96
CA GLY A 86 -3.73 0.50 -8.79
C GLY A 86 -4.91 1.42 -8.50
N TYR A 87 -4.70 2.73 -8.64
CA TYR A 87 -5.75 3.74 -8.48
C TYR A 87 -6.88 3.54 -9.51
N ARG A 88 -6.52 3.42 -10.78
CA ARG A 88 -7.49 3.19 -11.87
C ARG A 88 -8.23 1.86 -11.72
N THR A 89 -7.53 0.81 -11.31
CA THR A 89 -8.16 -0.48 -10.98
C THR A 89 -9.17 -0.35 -9.84
N LEU A 90 -8.82 0.37 -8.76
CA LEU A 90 -9.70 0.55 -7.61
C LEU A 90 -10.99 1.30 -7.98
N HIS A 91 -10.86 2.35 -8.78
CA HIS A 91 -11.99 3.17 -9.22
C HIS A 91 -12.76 2.58 -10.41
N GLU A 92 -12.33 1.43 -10.94
CA GLU A 92 -12.92 0.80 -12.12
C GLU A 92 -12.98 1.75 -13.34
N ASP A 93 -12.05 2.71 -13.39
CA ASP A 93 -12.00 3.78 -14.39
C ASP A 93 -10.55 3.97 -14.89
N ALA A 94 -10.36 3.72 -16.18
CA ALA A 94 -9.07 3.81 -16.85
C ALA A 94 -8.57 5.26 -16.98
N GLU A 95 -9.46 6.25 -16.92
CA GLU A 95 -9.13 7.67 -17.01
C GLU A 95 -9.14 8.38 -15.65
N ALA A 96 -9.32 7.63 -14.56
CA ALA A 96 -9.31 8.18 -13.21
C ALA A 96 -8.03 8.98 -12.96
N VAL A 97 -8.22 10.23 -12.52
CA VAL A 97 -7.14 11.17 -12.22
C VAL A 97 -7.03 11.32 -10.71
N PRO A 98 -5.85 11.06 -10.11
CA PRO A 98 -5.65 11.26 -8.68
C PRO A 98 -5.90 12.72 -8.26
N PRO A 99 -6.38 12.98 -7.04
CA PRO A 99 -6.75 14.33 -6.60
C PRO A 99 -5.63 15.35 -6.67
N THR A 100 -4.37 14.92 -6.48
CA THR A 100 -3.19 15.79 -6.53
C THR A 100 -2.03 15.12 -7.25
N LYS A 101 -1.12 15.95 -7.82
CA LYS A 101 0.10 15.45 -8.48
C LYS A 101 0.99 14.59 -7.59
N ARG A 102 0.96 14.81 -6.26
CA ARG A 102 1.77 14.08 -5.27
C ARG A 102 1.02 12.95 -4.58
N TYR A 103 -0.23 12.69 -4.97
CA TYR A 103 -1.09 11.72 -4.30
C TYR A 103 -0.47 10.31 -4.31
N LEU A 104 0.09 9.91 -5.45
CA LEU A 104 0.73 8.60 -5.64
C LEU A 104 2.26 8.63 -5.52
N SER A 105 2.85 9.80 -5.30
CA SER A 105 4.31 9.95 -5.22
C SER A 105 4.85 9.55 -3.85
N GLU A 106 6.17 9.36 -3.77
CA GLU A 106 6.89 9.26 -2.50
C GLU A 106 6.54 10.42 -1.56
N LEU A 107 6.46 10.11 -0.27
CA LEU A 107 6.33 11.13 0.76
C LEU A 107 7.64 11.90 0.91
N SER A 108 7.56 13.21 1.16
CA SER A 108 8.76 13.96 1.54
C SER A 108 9.27 13.47 2.89
N VAL A 109 10.59 13.42 3.07
CA VAL A 109 11.26 13.01 4.32
C VAL A 109 10.67 13.70 5.56
N ALA A 110 10.42 15.00 5.49
CA ALA A 110 9.83 15.79 6.58
C ALA A 110 8.43 15.32 7.03
N ARG A 111 7.70 14.59 6.16
CA ARG A 111 6.35 14.07 6.44
C ARG A 111 6.35 12.63 6.93
N HIS A 112 7.49 11.94 6.91
CA HIS A 112 7.57 10.53 7.29
C HIS A 112 7.09 10.29 8.72
N GLN A 113 7.63 11.04 9.69
CA GLN A 113 7.24 10.88 11.09
C GLN A 113 5.77 11.23 11.30
N HIS A 114 5.29 12.34 10.74
CA HIS A 114 3.89 12.74 10.85
C HIS A 114 2.94 11.69 10.28
N GLN A 115 3.23 11.18 9.07
CA GLN A 115 2.44 10.14 8.44
C GLN A 115 2.39 8.86 9.29
N GLN A 116 3.53 8.43 9.85
CA GLN A 116 3.56 7.24 10.70
C GLN A 116 2.68 7.39 11.95
N HIS A 117 2.64 8.58 12.56
CA HIS A 117 1.75 8.83 13.70
C HIS A 117 0.28 8.84 13.28
N LEU A 118 -0.06 9.51 12.17
CA LEU A 118 -1.41 9.51 11.63
C LEU A 118 -1.91 8.10 11.32
N THR A 119 -1.10 7.31 10.63
CA THR A 119 -1.46 5.93 10.29
C THR A 119 -1.66 5.07 11.55
N LYS A 120 -0.83 5.22 12.58
CA LYS A 120 -1.02 4.52 13.85
C LYS A 120 -2.34 4.88 14.52
N TYR A 121 -2.73 6.16 14.47
CA TYR A 121 -4.00 6.64 15.02
C TYR A 121 -5.22 6.10 14.25
N ILE A 122 -5.13 6.00 12.92
CA ILE A 122 -6.25 5.51 12.08
C ILE A 122 -6.48 4.00 12.25
N VAL A 123 -5.41 3.23 12.43
CA VAL A 123 -5.45 1.75 12.47
C VAL A 123 -5.70 1.20 13.89
N GLN A 124 -5.72 2.07 14.90
CA GLN A 124 -5.80 1.73 16.32
C GLN A 124 -7.07 0.95 16.71
#